data_AF-A0AAD2U6K1-F1
#
_entry.id   AF-A0AAD2U6K1-F1
#
_cell.length_a   1.000
_cell.length_b   1.000
_cell.length_c   1.000
_cell.angle_alpha   90.00
_cell.angle_beta   90.00
_cell.angle_gamma   90.00
#
_symmetry.space_group_name_H-M   'P 1'
#
loop_
_entity.id
_entity.type
_entity.pdbx_description
1 polymer ?
#
loop_
_entity_poly.entity_id
_entity_poly.type
_entity_poly.pdbx_seq_one_letter_code
_entity_poly.pdbx_strand_id
1 'polypeptide(L)'
;MFDKNFKIKVSGNWCEYQPNKHIDLREIISFECWADQLGNPYRFHLKNGSYHYIERYEVGKQIENVLKEQQAKVEGLQKQLNEYIFVAETLDEMYVKEVKSSDELQKRFVALELKLREIANIAMRARRGEYWTESGRNAGLNIAAQIEQALKGEG
;
A
#
# COMPACT_ATOMS: atom_id res chain seq x y z
N MET A 1 -16.56 37.54 33.51
CA MET A 1 -16.99 36.97 32.21
C MET A 1 -16.96 38.11 31.21
N PHE A 2 -16.44 37.86 30.01
CA PHE A 2 -16.25 38.85 28.95
C PHE A 2 -17.61 39.31 28.38
N ASP A 3 -17.82 40.62 28.14
CA ASP A 3 -19.04 41.08 27.46
C ASP A 3 -18.97 40.74 25.97
N LYS A 4 -19.79 39.77 25.57
CA LYS A 4 -19.80 39.20 24.22
C LYS A 4 -20.38 40.15 23.15
N ASN A 5 -20.76 41.38 23.52
CA ASN A 5 -21.34 42.38 22.61
C ASN A 5 -20.43 43.59 22.34
N PHE A 6 -19.25 43.71 22.97
CA PHE A 6 -18.48 44.96 22.83
C PHE A 6 -17.90 45.15 21.43
N LYS A 7 -17.80 46.43 21.04
CA LYS A 7 -17.06 46.91 19.88
C LYS A 7 -16.14 48.04 20.31
N ILE A 8 -14.85 47.92 20.02
CA ILE A 8 -13.84 48.95 20.33
C ILE A 8 -13.11 49.36 19.05
N LYS A 9 -12.44 50.51 19.07
CA LYS A 9 -11.75 51.07 17.90
C LYS A 9 -10.25 51.17 18.17
N VAL A 10 -9.47 50.23 17.63
CA VAL A 10 -8.00 50.18 17.78
C VAL A 10 -7.35 50.72 16.51
N SER A 11 -6.45 51.70 16.66
CA SER A 11 -5.70 52.32 15.56
C SER A 11 -6.58 52.84 14.40
N GLY A 12 -7.83 53.22 14.69
CA GLY A 12 -8.80 53.69 13.68
C GLY A 12 -9.72 52.61 13.12
N ASN A 13 -9.42 51.31 13.31
CA ASN A 13 -10.21 50.19 12.82
C ASN A 13 -11.15 49.65 13.90
N TRP A 14 -12.33 49.18 13.51
CA TRP A 14 -13.25 48.51 14.42
C TRP A 14 -12.77 47.11 14.77
N CYS A 15 -12.93 46.74 16.03
CA CYS A 15 -12.61 45.44 16.58
C CYS A 15 -13.86 44.91 17.28
N GLU A 16 -14.24 43.69 16.92
CA GLU A 16 -15.41 43.02 17.49
C GLU A 16 -14.95 41.69 18.10
N TYR A 17 -15.58 41.31 19.20
CA TYR A 17 -15.50 39.94 19.67
C TYR A 17 -16.26 39.01 18.72
N GLN A 18 -15.71 37.83 18.47
CA GLN A 18 -16.21 36.90 17.45
C GLN A 18 -16.36 35.51 18.08
N PRO A 19 -17.40 35.26 18.91
CA PRO A 19 -17.57 34.02 19.65
C PRO A 19 -17.65 32.81 18.73
N ASN A 20 -16.94 31.75 19.07
CA ASN A 20 -16.86 30.50 18.30
C ASN A 20 -16.36 30.65 16.86
N LYS A 21 -15.79 31.80 16.46
CA LYS A 21 -15.27 31.99 15.11
C LYS A 21 -14.05 31.11 14.88
N HIS A 22 -14.07 30.35 13.79
CA HIS A 22 -12.91 29.56 13.40
C HIS A 22 -11.75 30.46 12.97
N ILE A 23 -10.56 30.17 13.47
CA ILE A 23 -9.37 31.00 13.24
C ILE A 23 -8.63 30.48 12.00
N ASP A 24 -8.76 31.19 10.89
CA ASP A 24 -7.91 30.92 9.73
C ASP A 24 -6.51 31.51 9.92
N LEU A 25 -5.55 30.64 10.24
CA LEU A 25 -4.13 31.00 10.42
C LEU A 25 -3.52 31.67 9.18
N ARG A 26 -4.10 31.46 7.98
CA ARG A 26 -3.62 32.08 6.74
C ARG A 26 -3.94 33.57 6.68
N GLU A 27 -4.95 34.05 7.40
CA GLU A 27 -5.39 35.45 7.36
C GLU A 27 -4.78 36.33 8.46
N ILE A 28 -4.00 35.74 9.36
CA ILE A 28 -3.32 36.44 10.45
C ILE A 28 -1.99 37.04 9.97
N ILE A 29 -1.75 38.32 10.27
CA ILE A 29 -0.43 38.97 10.20
C ILE A 29 0.34 38.70 11.50
N SER A 30 -0.31 38.95 12.62
CA SER A 30 0.25 38.81 13.96
C SER A 30 -0.85 38.56 15.00
N PHE A 31 -0.46 38.07 16.17
CA PHE A 31 -1.35 38.00 17.32
C PHE A 31 -0.63 38.51 18.57
N GLU A 32 -1.40 39.03 19.51
CA GLU A 32 -0.90 39.46 20.81
C GLU A 32 -1.90 39.08 21.92
N CYS A 33 -1.42 39.03 23.17
CA CYS A 33 -2.16 38.47 24.29
C CYS A 33 -1.70 39.14 25.58
N TRP A 34 -2.58 39.94 26.18
CA TRP A 34 -2.27 40.76 27.35
C TRP A 34 -3.33 40.56 28.44
N ALA A 35 -2.95 40.81 29.69
CA ALA A 35 -3.91 40.92 30.77
C ALA A 35 -4.58 42.30 30.71
N ASP A 36 -5.90 42.33 30.62
CA ASP A 36 -6.71 43.55 30.57
C ASP A 36 -7.94 43.44 31.49
N GLN A 37 -8.79 44.47 31.50
CA GLN A 37 -10.02 44.49 32.32
C GLN A 37 -11.07 43.43 31.90
N LEU A 38 -10.88 42.79 30.74
CA LEU A 38 -11.76 41.77 30.16
C LEU A 38 -11.21 40.35 30.39
N GLY A 39 -9.96 40.24 30.86
CA GLY A 39 -9.30 39.02 31.29
C GLY A 39 -7.93 38.86 30.65
N ASN A 40 -7.83 37.96 29.69
CA ASN A 40 -6.57 37.55 29.05
C ASN A 40 -6.77 37.06 27.59
N PRO A 41 -7.62 37.71 26.76
CA PRO A 41 -7.99 37.21 25.43
C PRO A 41 -6.82 37.21 24.44
N TYR A 42 -6.92 36.39 23.39
CA TYR A 42 -6.07 36.55 22.21
C TYR A 42 -6.65 37.64 21.31
N ARG A 43 -5.79 38.56 20.85
CA ARG A 43 -6.09 39.53 19.80
C ARG A 43 -5.34 39.14 18.53
N PHE A 44 -6.08 38.88 17.46
CA PHE A 44 -5.53 38.58 16.14
C PHE A 44 -5.63 39.81 15.24
N HIS A 45 -4.53 40.17 14.58
CA HIS A 45 -4.47 41.20 13.56
C HIS A 45 -4.49 40.53 12.17
N LEU A 46 -5.49 40.88 11.35
CA LEU A 46 -5.73 40.21 10.07
C LEU A 46 -5.18 40.99 8.87
N LYS A 47 -4.96 40.30 7.75
CA LYS A 47 -4.49 40.86 6.47
C LYS A 47 -5.36 42.00 5.92
N ASN A 48 -6.64 42.03 6.27
CA ASN A 48 -7.56 43.12 5.92
C ASN A 48 -7.52 44.33 6.89
N GLY A 49 -6.57 44.37 7.83
CA GLY A 49 -6.40 45.43 8.83
C GLY A 49 -7.40 45.38 10.00
N SER A 50 -8.35 44.45 10.01
CA SER A 50 -9.26 44.26 11.14
C SER A 50 -8.62 43.48 12.28
N TYR A 51 -9.20 43.58 13.47
CA TYR A 51 -8.81 42.79 14.64
C TYR A 51 -9.95 41.88 15.11
N HIS A 52 -9.59 40.70 15.61
CA HIS A 52 -10.53 39.78 16.26
C HIS A 52 -10.08 39.45 17.67
N TYR A 53 -11.03 39.49 18.60
CA TYR A 53 -10.84 39.10 20.00
C TYR A 53 -11.52 37.76 20.26
N ILE A 54 -10.80 36.79 20.83
CA ILE A 54 -11.27 35.43 21.11
C ILE A 54 -10.72 34.97 22.48
N GLU A 55 -11.55 34.31 23.29
CA GLU A 55 -11.14 33.78 24.60
C GLU A 55 -10.13 32.63 24.44
N ARG A 56 -9.09 32.55 25.30
CA ARG A 56 -8.08 31.47 25.23
C ARG A 56 -8.68 30.07 25.26
N TYR A 57 -9.78 29.89 25.99
CA TYR A 57 -10.51 28.63 26.06
C TYR A 57 -11.13 28.22 24.71
N GLU A 58 -11.71 29.16 23.97
CA GLU A 58 -12.24 28.91 22.62
C GLU A 58 -11.12 28.54 21.63
N VAL A 59 -9.96 29.20 21.72
CA VAL A 59 -8.77 28.86 20.92
C VAL A 59 -8.24 27.46 21.28
N GLY A 60 -8.11 27.15 22.57
CA GLY A 60 -7.65 25.84 23.05
C GLY A 60 -8.57 24.71 22.59
N LYS A 61 -9.89 24.91 22.64
CA LYS A 61 -10.89 23.94 22.16
C LYS A 61 -10.81 23.71 20.64
N GLN A 62 -10.53 24.75 19.84
CA GLN A 62 -10.29 24.59 18.40
C GLN A 62 -9.02 23.78 18.13
N ILE A 63 -7.93 24.05 18.85
CA ILE A 63 -6.67 23.28 18.74
C ILE A 63 -6.89 21.82 19.14
N GLU A 64 -7.59 21.56 20.24
CA GLU A 64 -7.89 20.20 20.72
C GLU A 64 -8.69 19.38 19.69
N ASN A 65 -9.69 19.98 19.06
CA ASN A 65 -10.47 19.34 17.99
C ASN A 65 -9.59 19.00 16.78
N VAL A 66 -8.79 19.96 16.29
CA VAL A 66 -7.88 19.73 15.14
C VAL A 66 -6.86 18.64 15.45
N LEU A 67 -6.31 18.59 16.68
CA LEU A 67 -5.39 17.54 17.09
C LEU A 67 -6.06 16.16 17.09
N LYS A 68 -7.31 16.04 17.56
CA LYS A 68 -8.09 14.79 17.51
C LYS A 68 -8.38 14.34 16.08
N GLU A 69 -8.73 15.28 15.19
CA GLU A 69 -8.96 14.99 13.76
C GLU A 69 -7.69 14.51 13.05
N GLN A 70 -6.54 15.16 13.30
CA GLN A 70 -5.27 14.70 12.73
C GLN A 70 -4.83 13.36 13.33
N GLN A 71 -5.02 13.12 14.62
CA GLN A 71 -4.68 11.85 15.28
C GLN A 71 -5.49 10.69 14.67
N ALA A 72 -6.81 10.83 14.56
CA ALA A 72 -7.67 9.82 13.93
C ALA A 72 -7.30 9.57 12.45
N LYS A 73 -6.87 10.62 11.73
CA LYS A 73 -6.36 10.49 10.35
C LYS A 73 -5.03 9.72 10.28
N VAL A 74 -4.10 9.98 11.20
CA VAL A 74 -2.83 9.26 11.31
C VAL A 74 -3.06 7.79 11.65
N GLU A 75 -3.96 7.48 12.58
CA GLU A 75 -4.35 6.11 12.94
C GLU A 75 -4.98 5.36 11.75
N GLY A 76 -5.87 6.02 11.01
CA GLY A 76 -6.46 5.46 9.78
C GLY A 76 -5.42 5.17 8.69
N LEU A 77 -4.48 6.09 8.46
CA LEU A 77 -3.38 5.90 7.50
C LEU A 77 -2.40 4.80 7.95
N GLN A 78 -2.10 4.69 9.25
CA GLN A 78 -1.25 3.63 9.78
C GLN A 78 -1.92 2.25 9.61
N LYS A 79 -3.23 2.14 9.81
CA LYS A 79 -3.98 0.90 9.56
C LYS A 79 -3.90 0.50 8.08
N GLN A 80 -4.13 1.44 7.16
CA GLN A 80 -4.00 1.19 5.72
C GLN A 80 -2.58 0.78 5.32
N LEU A 81 -1.55 1.43 5.88
CA LEU A 81 -0.15 1.06 5.63
C LEU A 81 0.15 -0.38 6.08
N ASN A 82 -0.32 -0.77 7.26
CA ASN A 82 -0.16 -2.14 7.77
C ASN A 82 -0.86 -3.17 6.86
N GLU A 83 -2.05 -2.85 6.35
CA GLU A 83 -2.78 -3.69 5.39
C GLU A 83 -2.04 -3.83 4.06
N TYR A 84 -1.45 -2.75 3.52
CA TYR A 84 -0.63 -2.80 2.31
C TYR A 84 0.65 -3.62 2.49
N ILE A 85 1.33 -3.52 3.65
CA ILE A 85 2.53 -4.31 3.96
C ILE A 85 2.18 -5.80 3.96
N PHE A 86 1.14 -6.20 4.69
CA PHE A 86 0.70 -7.60 4.77
C PHE A 86 0.31 -8.19 3.39
N VAL A 87 -0.35 -7.38 2.53
CA VAL A 87 -0.68 -7.80 1.16
C VAL A 87 0.58 -7.96 0.30
N ALA A 88 1.56 -7.05 0.42
CA ALA A 88 2.82 -7.15 -0.32
C ALA A 88 3.63 -8.40 0.08
N GLU A 89 3.78 -8.65 1.39
CA GLU A 89 4.45 -9.84 1.92
C GLU A 89 3.78 -11.14 1.45
N THR A 90 2.44 -11.16 1.44
CA THR A 90 1.65 -12.31 0.94
C THR A 90 1.85 -12.53 -0.57
N LEU A 91 1.94 -11.45 -1.36
CA LEU A 91 2.16 -11.53 -2.81
C LEU A 91 3.57 -12.02 -3.15
N ASP A 92 4.61 -11.56 -2.45
CA ASP A 92 5.99 -12.04 -2.61
C ASP A 92 6.09 -13.54 -2.26
N GLU A 93 5.44 -13.96 -1.16
CA GLU A 93 5.33 -15.39 -0.80
C GLU A 93 4.65 -16.22 -1.90
N MET A 94 3.56 -15.72 -2.49
CA MET A 94 2.86 -16.38 -3.59
C MET A 94 3.73 -16.45 -4.86
N TYR A 95 4.40 -15.35 -5.22
CA TYR A 95 5.28 -15.30 -6.39
C TYR A 95 6.44 -16.30 -6.28
N VAL A 96 7.09 -16.40 -5.11
CA VAL A 96 8.17 -17.37 -4.87
C VAL A 96 7.69 -18.82 -4.93
N LYS A 97 6.42 -19.10 -4.59
CA LYS A 97 5.81 -20.44 -4.75
C LYS A 97 5.48 -20.73 -6.21
N GLU A 98 4.92 -19.76 -6.93
CA GLU A 98 4.53 -19.91 -8.34
C GLU A 98 5.73 -20.08 -9.26
N VAL A 99 6.82 -19.31 -9.07
CA VAL A 99 8.07 -19.49 -9.84
C VAL A 99 8.64 -20.90 -9.67
N LYS A 100 8.67 -21.44 -8.43
CA LYS A 100 9.13 -22.81 -8.17
C LYS A 100 8.22 -23.87 -8.81
N SER A 101 6.91 -23.62 -8.84
CA SER A 101 5.93 -24.46 -9.54
C SER A 101 6.18 -24.46 -11.06
N SER A 102 6.39 -23.27 -11.64
CA SER A 102 6.69 -23.07 -13.05
C SER A 102 8.00 -23.74 -13.48
N ASP A 103 9.09 -23.59 -12.70
CA ASP A 103 10.38 -24.25 -12.97
C ASP A 103 10.25 -25.78 -12.98
N GLU A 104 9.46 -26.34 -12.06
CA GLU A 104 9.22 -27.78 -11.97
C GLU A 104 8.32 -28.30 -13.10
N LEU A 105 7.29 -27.55 -13.47
CA LEU A 105 6.46 -27.82 -14.66
C LEU A 105 7.30 -27.76 -15.94
N GLN A 106 8.21 -26.81 -16.06
CA GLN A 106 9.09 -26.66 -17.23
C GLN A 106 10.06 -27.85 -17.38
N LYS A 107 10.65 -28.34 -16.28
CA LYS A 107 11.46 -29.57 -16.30
C LYS A 107 10.64 -30.77 -16.77
N ARG A 108 9.42 -30.94 -16.26
CA ARG A 108 8.51 -32.04 -16.65
C ARG A 108 8.10 -31.94 -18.12
N PHE A 109 7.85 -30.73 -18.62
CA PHE A 109 7.56 -30.49 -20.03
C PHE A 109 8.74 -30.89 -20.93
N VAL A 110 9.97 -30.45 -20.62
CA VAL A 110 11.18 -30.82 -21.38
C VAL A 110 11.42 -32.33 -21.35
N ALA A 111 11.26 -32.97 -20.18
CA ALA A 111 11.40 -34.42 -20.04
C ALA A 111 10.33 -35.21 -20.84
N LEU A 112 9.11 -34.67 -20.98
CA LEU A 112 8.06 -35.24 -21.81
C LEU A 112 8.35 -35.04 -23.31
N GLU A 113 8.86 -33.87 -23.71
CA GLU A 113 9.20 -33.58 -25.10
C GLU A 113 10.32 -34.50 -25.62
N LEU A 114 11.35 -34.76 -24.80
CA LEU A 114 12.41 -35.72 -25.12
C LEU A 114 11.85 -37.12 -25.37
N LYS A 115 10.99 -37.63 -24.48
CA LYS A 115 10.34 -38.95 -24.64
C LYS A 115 9.43 -39.02 -25.86
N LEU A 116 8.72 -37.94 -26.21
CA LEU A 116 7.92 -37.88 -27.43
C LEU A 116 8.80 -37.96 -28.69
N ARG A 117 9.97 -37.30 -28.69
CA ARG A 117 10.96 -37.41 -29.77
C ARG A 117 11.55 -38.83 -29.86
N GLU A 118 11.81 -39.49 -28.74
CA GLU A 118 12.27 -40.90 -28.70
C GLU A 118 11.21 -41.86 -29.25
N ILE A 119 9.95 -41.76 -28.79
CA ILE A 119 8.83 -42.57 -29.27
C ILE A 119 8.62 -42.35 -30.79
N ALA A 120 8.70 -41.12 -31.27
CA ALA A 120 8.62 -40.82 -32.70
C ALA A 120 9.76 -41.49 -33.50
N ASN A 121 10.99 -41.48 -32.97
CA ASN A 121 12.13 -42.17 -33.57
C ASN A 121 11.94 -43.70 -33.62
N ILE A 122 11.45 -44.32 -32.54
CA ILE A 122 11.11 -45.76 -32.52
C ILE A 122 10.02 -46.06 -33.56
N ALA A 123 8.95 -45.27 -33.62
CA ALA A 123 7.87 -45.44 -34.58
C ALA A 123 8.35 -45.32 -36.03
N MET A 124 9.29 -44.42 -36.32
CA MET A 124 9.91 -44.32 -37.65
C MET A 124 10.75 -45.57 -37.99
N ARG A 125 11.59 -46.05 -37.06
CA ARG A 125 12.39 -47.28 -37.24
C ARG A 125 11.50 -48.51 -37.44
N ALA A 126 10.37 -48.59 -36.74
CA ALA A 126 9.37 -49.65 -36.90
C ALA A 126 8.70 -49.62 -38.28
N ARG A 127 8.32 -48.44 -38.79
CA ARG A 127 7.80 -48.27 -40.15
C ARG A 127 8.82 -48.66 -41.24
N ARG A 128 10.13 -48.55 -40.96
CA ARG A 128 11.22 -48.99 -41.86
C ARG A 128 11.56 -50.48 -41.76
N GLY A 129 10.87 -51.25 -40.90
CA GLY A 129 11.06 -52.70 -40.79
C GLY A 129 12.20 -53.14 -39.86
N GLU A 130 12.86 -52.23 -39.14
CA GLU A 130 14.07 -52.54 -38.37
C GLU A 130 13.83 -53.57 -37.25
N TYR A 131 12.65 -53.56 -36.62
CA TYR A 131 12.27 -54.44 -35.51
C TYR A 131 11.74 -55.83 -35.91
N TRP A 132 11.76 -56.20 -37.20
CA TRP A 132 11.30 -57.52 -37.65
C TRP A 132 12.38 -58.62 -37.50
N THR A 133 13.64 -58.23 -37.31
CA THR A 133 14.74 -59.14 -36.97
C THR A 133 14.85 -59.33 -35.45
N GLU A 134 15.47 -60.43 -35.03
CA GLU A 134 15.72 -60.72 -33.61
C GLU A 134 16.57 -59.64 -32.92
N SER A 135 17.64 -59.19 -33.61
CA SER A 135 18.49 -58.08 -33.17
C SER A 135 17.69 -56.78 -33.04
N GLY A 136 16.79 -56.53 -34.01
CA GLY A 136 15.84 -55.43 -33.97
C GLY A 136 14.98 -55.48 -32.70
N ARG A 137 14.22 -56.56 -32.48
CA ARG A 137 13.36 -56.71 -31.29
C ARG A 137 14.10 -56.42 -29.99
N ASN A 138 15.30 -56.96 -29.82
CA ASN A 138 16.10 -56.76 -28.61
C ASN A 138 16.53 -55.30 -28.42
N ALA A 139 16.86 -54.58 -29.51
CA ALA A 139 17.10 -53.14 -29.45
C ALA A 139 15.82 -52.36 -29.08
N GLY A 140 14.64 -52.80 -29.55
CA GLY A 140 13.35 -52.19 -29.19
C GLY A 140 13.01 -52.34 -27.71
N LEU A 141 13.20 -53.54 -27.15
CA LEU A 141 12.98 -53.83 -25.73
C LEU A 141 13.91 -53.02 -24.81
N ASN A 142 15.20 -52.90 -25.16
CA ASN A 142 16.14 -52.10 -24.39
C ASN A 142 15.76 -50.60 -24.34
N ILE A 143 15.30 -50.03 -25.46
CA ILE A 143 14.86 -48.62 -25.49
C ILE A 143 13.56 -48.44 -24.69
N ALA A 144 12.62 -49.40 -24.77
CA ALA A 144 11.40 -49.37 -23.96
C ALA A 144 11.70 -49.38 -22.45
N ALA A 145 12.66 -50.20 -22.00
CA ALA A 145 13.10 -50.24 -20.61
C ALA A 145 13.75 -48.92 -20.14
N GLN A 146 14.55 -48.27 -20.99
CA GLN A 146 15.13 -46.95 -20.71
C GLN A 146 14.05 -45.87 -20.56
N ILE A 147 13.04 -45.87 -21.44
CA ILE A 147 11.87 -44.98 -21.35
C ILE A 147 11.08 -45.25 -20.05
N GLU A 148 10.93 -46.51 -19.64
CA GLU A 148 10.23 -46.88 -18.40
C GLU A 148 10.98 -46.39 -17.14
N GLN A 149 12.30 -46.55 -17.07
CA GLN A 149 13.12 -46.01 -15.98
C GLN A 149 13.01 -44.48 -15.92
N ALA A 150 13.17 -43.80 -17.07
CA ALA A 150 13.03 -42.36 -17.17
C ALA A 150 11.60 -41.87 -16.82
N LEU A 151 10.56 -42.71 -16.96
CA LEU A 151 9.18 -42.40 -16.55
C LEU A 151 8.94 -42.59 -15.05
N LYS A 152 9.69 -43.46 -14.37
CA LYS A 152 9.61 -43.66 -12.91
C LYS A 152 10.30 -42.54 -12.11
N GLY A 153 11.18 -41.77 -12.74
CA GLY A 153 11.89 -40.65 -12.11
C GLY A 153 13.13 -41.07 -11.31
N GLU A 154 13.63 -42.28 -11.55
CA GLU A 154 14.86 -42.80 -10.93
C GLU A 154 16.06 -42.45 -11.82
N GLY A 155 16.58 -41.22 -11.69
CA GLY A 155 17.73 -40.70 -12.45
C GLY A 155 18.25 -39.37 -11.92
#